data_AF-A0A2N1MSK2-F1
#
_entry.id   AF-A0A2N1MSK2-F1
#
_cell.length_a   1.000
_cell.length_b   1.000
_cell.length_c   1.000
_cell.angle_alpha   90.00
_cell.angle_beta   90.00
_cell.angle_gamma   90.00
#
_symmetry.space_group_name_H-M   'P 1'
#
loop_
_entity.id
_entity.type
_entity.pdbx_description
1 polymer ?
#
loop_
_entity_poly.entity_id
_entity_poly.type
_entity_poly.pdbx_seq_one_letter_code
_entity_poly.pdbx_strand_id
1 'polypeptide(L)'
;MVNKRVVEVGAGVSGLSTATLLLQQEKEIKVHLVAKHFPEDLSGEYTSPWYVVTYWNSLKFRNLNKEELPTGIECGVTYKTDNLTPYLNYLLNTFISLGGTTQHVSLSHLNECIESDTDVVINCSGIHAGTLGCVEDPEVYPARASEKFDKKILICHNYGHGGAGFQSSYGTAKHVIEIMESNKC
;
A
#
# COMPACT_ATOMS: atom_id res chain seq x y z
N MET A 1 -5.80 -14.87 7.69
CA MET A 1 -7.12 -14.35 7.26
C MET A 1 -7.58 -15.06 5.99
N VAL A 2 -7.92 -16.35 6.09
CA VAL A 2 -8.14 -17.22 4.91
C VAL A 2 -9.36 -16.74 4.09
N ASN A 3 -9.20 -16.67 2.77
CA ASN A 3 -10.24 -16.34 1.79
C ASN A 3 -10.78 -14.89 1.76
N LYS A 4 -10.04 -13.91 2.29
CA LYS A 4 -10.45 -12.49 2.15
C LYS A 4 -10.07 -11.91 0.78
N ARG A 5 -10.95 -11.06 0.22
CA ARG A 5 -10.65 -10.19 -0.92
C ARG A 5 -10.35 -8.77 -0.43
N VAL A 6 -9.15 -8.31 -0.73
CA VAL A 6 -8.63 -6.99 -0.39
C VAL A 6 -8.51 -6.14 -1.65
N VAL A 7 -9.01 -4.91 -1.58
CA VAL A 7 -8.80 -3.89 -2.61
C VAL A 7 -7.80 -2.86 -2.09
N GLU A 8 -6.63 -2.81 -2.71
CA GLU A 8 -5.58 -1.83 -2.43
C GLU A 8 -5.76 -0.61 -3.35
N VAL A 9 -5.89 0.59 -2.78
CA VAL A 9 -6.11 1.82 -3.55
C VAL A 9 -4.85 2.67 -3.56
N GLY A 10 -4.12 2.65 -4.68
CA GLY A 10 -2.93 3.46 -4.92
C GLY A 10 -1.64 2.63 -5.07
N ALA A 11 -0.93 2.82 -6.18
CA ALA A 11 0.32 2.10 -6.48
C ALA A 11 1.58 2.89 -6.05
N GLY A 12 1.49 3.70 -4.99
CA GLY A 12 2.64 4.39 -4.42
C GLY A 12 3.48 3.48 -3.53
N VAL A 13 4.50 4.04 -2.86
CA VAL A 13 5.39 3.26 -1.97
C VAL A 13 4.61 2.52 -0.88
N SER A 14 3.71 3.21 -0.17
CA SER A 14 2.88 2.59 0.87
C SER A 14 2.00 1.48 0.30
N GLY A 15 1.27 1.75 -0.79
CA GLY A 15 0.33 0.77 -1.32
C GLY A 15 0.97 -0.47 -1.93
N LEU A 16 2.04 -0.29 -2.71
CA LEU A 16 2.78 -1.44 -3.25
C LEU A 16 3.49 -2.24 -2.15
N SER A 17 3.99 -1.60 -1.10
CA SER A 17 4.58 -2.29 0.05
C SER A 17 3.53 -3.11 0.80
N THR A 18 2.37 -2.51 1.10
CA THR A 18 1.27 -3.18 1.81
C THR A 18 0.70 -4.34 1.02
N ALA A 19 0.38 -4.13 -0.26
CA ALA A 19 -0.16 -5.18 -1.12
C ALA A 19 0.82 -6.35 -1.29
N THR A 20 2.12 -6.06 -1.45
CA THR A 20 3.16 -7.10 -1.53
C THR A 20 3.27 -7.87 -0.21
N LEU A 21 3.30 -7.17 0.92
CA LEU A 21 3.45 -7.79 2.23
C LEU A 21 2.26 -8.70 2.58
N LEU A 22 1.04 -8.28 2.24
CA LEU A 22 -0.17 -9.09 2.40
C LEU A 22 -0.04 -10.43 1.67
N LEU A 23 0.36 -10.43 0.40
CA LEU A 23 0.52 -11.67 -0.36
C LEU A 23 1.69 -12.53 0.14
N GLN A 24 2.71 -11.93 0.78
CA GLN A 24 3.84 -12.67 1.36
C GLN A 24 3.49 -13.36 2.68
N GLN A 25 2.68 -12.72 3.52
CA GLN A 25 2.41 -13.16 4.90
C GLN A 25 1.10 -13.92 5.04
N GLU A 26 0.08 -13.56 4.28
CA GLU A 26 -1.25 -14.14 4.39
C GLU A 26 -1.49 -15.20 3.32
N LYS A 27 -1.68 -16.44 3.78
CA LYS A 27 -2.09 -17.54 2.91
C LYS A 27 -3.55 -17.35 2.49
N GLU A 28 -3.81 -17.56 1.20
CA GLU A 28 -5.16 -17.57 0.62
C GLU A 28 -5.90 -16.23 0.68
N ILE A 29 -5.17 -15.12 0.65
CA ILE A 29 -5.75 -13.78 0.43
C ILE A 29 -5.70 -13.42 -1.06
N LYS A 30 -6.72 -12.70 -1.54
CA LYS A 30 -6.72 -12.13 -2.89
C LYS A 30 -6.57 -10.63 -2.80
N VAL A 31 -5.54 -10.08 -3.43
CA VAL A 31 -5.29 -8.64 -3.45
C VAL A 31 -5.47 -8.11 -4.87
N HIS A 32 -6.35 -7.13 -5.01
CA HIS A 32 -6.57 -6.39 -6.24
C HIS A 32 -6.18 -4.92 -6.04
N LEU A 33 -5.19 -4.44 -6.79
CA LEU A 33 -4.67 -3.08 -6.69
C LEU A 33 -5.29 -2.20 -7.76
N VAL A 34 -5.97 -1.14 -7.33
CA VAL A 34 -6.56 -0.12 -8.20
C VAL A 34 -5.81 1.20 -8.03
N ALA A 35 -5.35 1.81 -9.12
CA ALA A 35 -4.68 3.10 -9.03
C ALA A 35 -4.81 3.91 -10.33
N LYS A 36 -4.78 5.24 -10.18
CA LYS A 36 -4.71 6.17 -11.31
C LYS A 36 -3.37 6.08 -12.03
N HIS A 37 -2.31 5.87 -11.25
CA HIS A 37 -0.94 5.84 -11.73
C HIS A 37 -0.17 4.66 -11.16
N PHE A 38 0.71 4.11 -12.00
CA PHE A 38 1.58 2.97 -11.74
C PHE A 38 3.05 3.33 -12.05
N PRO A 39 4.02 2.51 -11.60
CA PRO A 39 5.46 2.73 -11.82
C PRO A 39 5.88 3.02 -13.26
N GLU A 40 5.15 2.48 -14.24
CA GLU A 40 5.34 2.71 -15.67
C GLU A 40 4.84 4.08 -16.17
N ASP A 41 3.97 4.75 -15.41
CA ASP A 41 3.42 6.05 -15.79
C ASP A 41 4.40 7.17 -15.47
N LEU A 42 4.83 7.88 -16.51
CA LEU A 42 5.59 9.12 -16.36
C LEU A 42 4.62 10.27 -16.06
N SER A 43 4.11 10.33 -14.82
CA SER A 43 3.21 11.39 -14.35
C SER A 43 3.83 12.19 -13.20
N GLY A 44 3.74 13.52 -13.27
CA GLY A 44 4.13 14.40 -12.16
C GLY A 44 3.20 14.32 -10.94
N GLU A 45 2.05 13.66 -11.09
CA GLU A 45 1.09 13.36 -10.02
C GLU A 45 1.34 11.98 -9.37
N TYR A 46 2.29 11.19 -9.91
CA TYR A 46 2.61 9.85 -9.41
C TYR A 46 3.85 9.86 -8.52
N THR A 47 3.62 9.57 -7.24
CA THR A 47 4.59 9.73 -6.13
C THR A 47 5.06 11.19 -6.01
N SER A 48 5.10 11.73 -4.79
CA SER A 48 5.11 13.19 -4.57
C SER A 48 6.18 13.93 -5.41
N PRO A 49 5.95 15.18 -5.85
CA PRO A 49 6.87 15.98 -6.70
C PRO A 49 8.28 16.28 -6.14
N TRP A 50 8.71 15.62 -5.07
CA TRP A 50 9.99 15.85 -4.40
C TRP A 50 11.17 15.11 -5.02
N TYR A 51 11.04 14.53 -6.21
CA TYR A 51 12.17 13.95 -6.95
C TYR A 51 12.43 14.72 -8.24
N VAL A 52 13.18 15.83 -8.13
CA VAL A 52 13.91 16.41 -9.27
C VAL A 52 15.17 15.57 -9.50
N VAL A 53 15.22 14.92 -10.67
CA VAL A 53 16.38 14.44 -11.45
C VAL A 53 17.70 14.20 -10.69
N THR A 54 18.18 12.94 -10.65
CA THR A 54 19.55 12.59 -11.07
C THR A 54 19.82 11.07 -11.20
N TYR A 55 20.45 10.72 -12.32
CA TYR A 55 21.35 9.62 -12.75
C TYR A 55 21.53 8.26 -12.00
N TRP A 56 22.04 7.31 -12.81
CA TRP A 56 22.20 5.84 -12.67
C TRP A 56 23.05 5.28 -11.50
N ASN A 57 22.72 4.00 -11.16
CA ASN A 57 23.51 2.93 -10.52
C ASN A 57 23.69 2.88 -8.97
N SER A 58 22.84 2.09 -8.29
CA SER A 58 23.20 0.81 -7.63
C SER A 58 22.19 0.45 -6.52
N LEU A 59 21.24 -0.43 -6.82
CA LEU A 59 20.34 -1.01 -5.81
C LEU A 59 21.12 -2.04 -4.96
N LYS A 60 21.15 -1.84 -3.64
CA LYS A 60 21.59 -2.86 -2.66
C LYS A 60 20.49 -3.15 -1.64
N PHE A 61 19.30 -3.53 -2.12
CA PHE A 61 18.19 -3.91 -1.24
C PHE A 61 18.47 -5.28 -0.61
N ARG A 62 18.43 -5.37 0.73
CA ARG A 62 18.43 -6.64 1.46
C ARG A 62 17.73 -6.52 2.81
N ASN A 63 17.23 -7.66 3.30
CA ASN A 63 16.82 -7.78 4.70
C ASN A 63 18.05 -7.63 5.62
N LEU A 64 17.84 -6.98 6.76
CA LEU A 64 18.80 -6.95 7.85
C LEU A 64 18.66 -8.25 8.65
N ASN A 65 19.79 -8.83 9.04
CA ASN A 65 19.82 -9.92 10.00
C ASN A 65 19.49 -9.39 11.39
N LYS A 66 19.10 -10.29 12.30
CA LYS A 66 18.62 -9.92 13.64
C LYS A 66 19.69 -9.18 14.45
N GLU A 67 20.96 -9.43 14.17
CA GLU A 67 22.11 -8.78 14.81
C GLU A 67 22.37 -7.35 14.31
N GLU A 68 21.82 -6.98 13.15
CA GLU A 68 21.96 -5.66 12.55
C GLU A 68 20.83 -4.69 12.97
N LEU A 69 19.84 -5.20 13.71
CA LEU A 69 18.69 -4.42 14.17
C LEU A 69 19.02 -3.64 15.45
N PRO A 70 18.62 -2.36 15.56
CA PRO A 70 18.68 -1.64 16.83
C PRO A 70 17.86 -2.33 17.93
N THR A 71 18.24 -2.13 19.19
CA THR A 71 17.54 -2.73 20.34
C THR A 71 16.05 -2.40 20.33
N GLY A 72 15.21 -3.44 20.33
CA GLY A 72 13.75 -3.33 20.31
C GLY A 72 13.11 -3.33 18.91
N ILE A 73 13.90 -3.42 17.84
CA ILE A 73 13.40 -3.50 16.47
C ILE A 73 13.26 -4.97 16.04
N GLU A 74 12.09 -5.33 15.52
CA GLU A 74 11.74 -6.72 15.18
C GLU A 74 12.21 -7.13 13.77
N CYS A 75 12.23 -6.20 12.83
CA CYS A 75 12.68 -6.42 11.46
C CYS A 75 13.18 -5.11 10.84
N GLY A 76 14.07 -5.21 9.86
CA GLY A 76 14.61 -4.07 9.16
C GLY A 76 15.09 -4.44 7.77
N VAL A 77 15.06 -3.48 6.87
CA VAL A 77 15.62 -3.59 5.51
C VAL A 77 16.66 -2.49 5.35
N THR A 78 17.71 -2.78 4.59
CA THR A 78 18.65 -1.75 4.15
C THR A 78 18.64 -1.67 2.64
N TYR A 79 18.77 -0.44 2.14
CA TYR A 79 18.91 -0.16 0.72
C TYR A 79 19.67 1.14 0.55
N LYS A 80 20.23 1.33 -0.65
CA LYS A 80 20.74 2.61 -1.14
C LYS A 80 19.96 2.93 -2.41
N THR A 81 19.39 4.12 -2.49
CA THR A 81 18.72 4.56 -3.71
C THR A 81 18.84 6.08 -3.91
N ASP A 82 19.02 6.45 -5.17
CA ASP A 82 18.95 7.83 -5.67
C ASP A 82 17.75 7.99 -6.64
N ASN A 83 16.92 6.93 -6.78
CA ASN A 83 15.76 6.88 -7.68
C ASN A 83 14.66 5.93 -7.14
N LEU A 84 13.43 6.41 -7.02
CA LEU A 84 12.32 5.62 -6.49
C LEU A 84 11.73 4.63 -7.52
N THR A 85 11.87 4.91 -8.81
CA THR A 85 11.29 4.10 -9.91
C THR A 85 11.77 2.65 -9.90
N PRO A 86 13.07 2.32 -9.76
CA PRO A 86 13.51 0.93 -9.65
C PRO A 86 12.91 0.18 -8.46
N TYR A 87 12.70 0.87 -7.32
CA TYR A 87 12.09 0.27 -6.15
C TYR A 87 10.59 0.01 -6.34
N LEU A 88 9.87 0.97 -6.91
CA LEU A 88 8.44 0.81 -7.23
C LEU A 88 8.21 -0.30 -8.26
N ASN A 89 9.06 -0.38 -9.30
CA ASN A 89 9.05 -1.48 -10.26
C ASN A 89 9.35 -2.82 -9.60
N TYR A 90 10.33 -2.87 -8.69
CA TYR A 90 10.61 -4.07 -7.91
C TYR A 90 9.39 -4.51 -7.11
N LEU A 91 8.71 -3.60 -6.40
CA LEU A 91 7.52 -3.93 -5.62
C LEU A 91 6.36 -4.39 -6.51
N LEU A 92 6.07 -3.68 -7.60
CA LEU A 92 5.01 -4.05 -8.54
C LEU A 92 5.25 -5.44 -9.14
N ASN A 93 6.46 -5.68 -9.66
CA ASN A 93 6.81 -6.98 -10.23
C ASN A 93 6.72 -8.10 -9.19
N THR A 94 7.14 -7.82 -7.95
CA THR A 94 6.99 -8.76 -6.84
C THR A 94 5.52 -9.05 -6.55
N PHE A 95 4.69 -8.01 -6.42
CA PHE A 95 3.25 -8.11 -6.20
C PHE A 95 2.55 -8.98 -7.26
N ILE A 96 2.82 -8.69 -8.54
CA ILE A 96 2.25 -9.46 -9.66
C ILE A 96 2.74 -10.91 -9.62
N SER A 97 4.03 -11.15 -9.34
CA SER A 97 4.59 -12.50 -9.28
C SER A 97 4.00 -13.36 -8.16
N LEU A 98 3.48 -12.73 -7.11
CA LEU A 98 2.78 -13.38 -5.99
C LEU A 98 1.28 -13.62 -6.27
N GLY A 99 0.80 -13.30 -7.48
CA GLY A 99 -0.59 -13.48 -7.89
C GLY A 99 -1.48 -12.26 -7.65
N GLY A 100 -0.90 -11.12 -7.29
CA GLY A 100 -1.59 -9.84 -7.23
C GLY A 100 -2.14 -9.42 -8.59
N THR A 101 -3.31 -8.79 -8.60
CA THR A 101 -3.93 -8.28 -9.83
C THR A 101 -4.02 -6.76 -9.78
N THR A 102 -3.98 -6.11 -10.93
CA THR A 102 -3.97 -4.63 -11.03
C THR A 102 -5.06 -4.13 -11.96
N GLN A 103 -5.52 -2.90 -11.71
CA GLN A 103 -6.38 -2.16 -12.62
C GLN A 103 -6.00 -0.68 -12.62
N HIS A 104 -5.77 -0.14 -13.82
CA HIS A 104 -5.64 1.29 -14.03
C HIS A 104 -7.02 1.95 -13.97
N VAL A 105 -7.26 2.76 -12.94
CA VAL A 105 -8.52 3.48 -12.77
C VAL A 105 -8.33 4.72 -11.89
N SER A 106 -8.92 5.84 -12.28
CA SER A 106 -9.01 7.04 -11.43
C SER A 106 -10.32 7.03 -10.68
N LEU A 107 -10.27 6.85 -9.36
CA LEU A 107 -11.47 6.84 -8.50
C LEU A 107 -11.80 8.26 -8.05
N SER A 108 -13.08 8.62 -8.07
CA SER A 108 -13.61 9.82 -7.41
C SER A 108 -14.08 9.53 -5.98
N HIS A 109 -14.39 8.26 -5.69
CA HIS A 109 -14.91 7.81 -4.40
C HIS A 109 -14.54 6.35 -4.11
N LEU A 110 -14.18 5.99 -2.87
CA LEU A 110 -13.77 4.60 -2.51
C LEU A 110 -14.84 3.54 -2.82
N ASN A 111 -16.13 3.86 -2.65
CA ASN A 111 -17.22 2.96 -3.02
C ASN A 111 -17.19 2.45 -4.47
N GLU A 112 -16.51 3.13 -5.40
CA GLU A 112 -16.39 2.68 -6.78
C GLU A 112 -15.56 1.39 -6.93
N CYS A 113 -14.65 1.12 -5.99
CA CYS A 113 -13.84 -0.10 -6.01
C CYS A 113 -14.34 -1.20 -5.05
N ILE A 114 -15.47 -0.97 -4.36
CA ILE A 114 -16.08 -1.97 -3.47
C ILE A 114 -17.12 -2.77 -4.25
N GLU A 115 -16.89 -4.08 -4.34
CA GLU A 115 -17.80 -5.08 -4.92
C GLU A 115 -18.39 -5.99 -3.83
N SER A 116 -19.35 -6.84 -4.19
CA SER A 116 -20.09 -7.68 -3.22
C SER A 116 -19.23 -8.67 -2.45
N ASP A 117 -18.13 -9.13 -3.04
CA ASP A 117 -17.18 -10.05 -2.41
C ASP A 117 -15.97 -9.32 -1.77
N THR A 118 -15.91 -7.99 -1.82
CA THR A 118 -14.86 -7.23 -1.12
C THR A 118 -15.01 -7.39 0.39
N ASP A 119 -13.92 -7.63 1.10
CA ASP A 119 -13.89 -7.69 2.57
C ASP A 119 -13.22 -6.46 3.18
N VAL A 120 -12.15 -6.00 2.53
CA VAL A 120 -11.27 -4.96 3.04
C VAL A 120 -10.88 -4.01 1.90
N VAL A 121 -10.88 -2.72 2.18
CA VAL A 121 -10.27 -1.69 1.34
C VAL A 121 -9.11 -1.06 2.10
N ILE A 122 -7.94 -1.02 1.49
CA ILE A 122 -6.78 -0.32 2.03
C ILE A 122 -6.54 0.91 1.17
N ASN A 123 -6.81 2.08 1.74
CA ASN A 123 -6.63 3.35 1.07
C ASN A 123 -5.18 3.84 1.24
N CYS A 124 -4.41 3.76 0.16
CA CYS A 124 -3.03 4.26 0.03
C CYS A 124 -2.91 5.36 -1.03
N SER A 125 -4.00 6.13 -1.26
CA SER A 125 -4.09 7.11 -2.37
C SER A 125 -3.21 8.36 -2.22
N GLY A 126 -2.45 8.49 -1.13
CA GLY A 126 -1.50 9.58 -0.93
C GLY A 126 -2.19 10.93 -0.86
N ILE A 127 -1.66 11.92 -1.58
CA ILE A 127 -2.24 13.28 -1.64
C ILE A 127 -3.67 13.31 -2.23
N HIS A 128 -4.03 12.32 -3.04
CA HIS A 128 -5.39 12.20 -3.62
C HIS A 128 -6.45 11.82 -2.58
N ALA A 129 -6.07 11.43 -1.36
CA ALA A 129 -7.00 11.17 -0.27
C ALA A 129 -7.88 12.39 0.03
N GLY A 130 -7.35 13.61 -0.08
CA GLY A 130 -8.10 14.85 0.20
C GLY A 130 -9.21 15.18 -0.81
N THR A 131 -9.24 14.50 -1.96
CA THR A 131 -10.28 14.67 -2.99
C THR A 131 -11.12 13.42 -3.19
N LEU A 132 -10.80 12.33 -2.50
CA LEU A 132 -11.48 11.06 -2.65
C LEU A 132 -12.68 11.00 -1.70
N GLY A 133 -13.88 10.88 -2.26
CA GLY A 133 -15.10 10.76 -1.46
C GLY A 133 -15.04 9.54 -0.52
N CYS A 134 -15.70 9.64 0.64
CA CYS A 134 -15.57 8.72 1.77
C CYS A 134 -14.22 8.77 2.53
N VAL A 135 -13.35 9.75 2.27
CA VAL A 135 -12.13 9.97 3.07
C VAL A 135 -12.25 11.17 4.01
N GLU A 136 -13.42 11.82 4.06
CA GLU A 136 -13.77 12.96 4.94
C GLU A 136 -13.81 12.57 6.43
N ASP A 137 -12.71 12.01 6.92
CA ASP A 137 -12.44 11.69 8.30
C ASP A 137 -11.48 12.76 8.85
N PRO A 138 -12.00 13.77 9.59
CA PRO A 138 -11.19 14.82 10.18
C PRO A 138 -10.23 14.33 11.26
N GLU A 139 -10.35 13.07 11.71
CA GLU A 139 -9.53 12.48 12.78
C GLU A 139 -8.46 11.51 12.25
N VAL A 140 -8.43 11.20 10.94
CA VAL A 140 -7.50 10.23 10.32
C VAL A 140 -7.47 8.94 11.14
N TYR A 141 -8.61 8.27 11.30
CA TYR A 141 -8.60 6.96 11.94
C TYR A 141 -7.86 5.95 11.07
N PRO A 142 -7.00 5.09 11.65
CA PRO A 142 -6.22 4.13 10.88
C PRO A 142 -7.11 3.06 10.23
N ALA A 143 -8.32 2.83 10.77
CA ALA A 143 -9.36 2.07 10.11
C ALA A 143 -10.77 2.44 10.58
N ARG A 144 -11.76 2.28 9.69
CA ARG A 144 -13.19 2.46 9.95
C ARG A 144 -14.00 1.36 9.29
N ALA A 145 -15.21 1.12 9.79
CA ALA A 145 -16.18 0.26 9.12
C ALA A 145 -17.01 1.07 8.13
N SER A 146 -17.31 0.46 6.98
CA SER A 146 -18.33 0.93 6.04
C SER A 146 -19.32 -0.20 5.79
N GLU A 147 -20.57 0.13 5.47
CA GLU A 147 -21.60 -0.87 5.13
C GLU A 147 -21.99 -0.71 3.66
N LYS A 148 -21.85 -1.79 2.89
CA LYS A 148 -22.28 -1.86 1.49
C LYS A 148 -22.63 -3.30 1.16
N PHE A 149 -23.65 -3.51 0.32
CA PHE A 149 -24.13 -4.86 -0.04
C PHE A 149 -24.52 -5.72 1.17
N ASP A 150 -25.15 -5.10 2.17
CA ASP A 150 -25.53 -5.75 3.45
C ASP A 150 -24.35 -6.44 4.16
N LYS A 151 -23.13 -5.96 3.87
CA LYS A 151 -21.87 -6.48 4.40
C LYS A 151 -21.06 -5.33 4.99
N LYS A 152 -20.43 -5.63 6.13
CA LYS A 152 -19.44 -4.75 6.75
C LYS A 152 -18.12 -4.87 6.01
N ILE A 153 -17.63 -3.76 5.50
CA ILE A 153 -16.34 -3.61 4.82
C ILE A 153 -15.39 -2.87 5.74
N LEU A 154 -14.21 -3.43 5.98
CA LEU A 154 -13.16 -2.74 6.73
C LEU A 154 -12.42 -1.80 5.77
N ILE A 155 -12.34 -0.51 6.11
CA ILE A 155 -11.56 0.47 5.36
C ILE A 155 -10.37 0.88 6.24
N CYS A 156 -9.16 0.54 5.81
CA CYS A 156 -7.91 0.97 6.46
C CYS A 156 -7.31 2.16 5.70
N HIS A 157 -6.80 3.15 6.41
CA HIS A 157 -6.14 4.33 5.83
C HIS A 157 -4.62 4.24 6.06
N ASN A 158 -3.85 4.19 4.97
CA ASN A 158 -2.40 4.04 4.98
C ASN A 158 -1.72 4.99 3.96
N TYR A 159 -2.09 6.27 4.03
CA TYR A 159 -1.54 7.36 3.23
C TYR A 159 -0.99 8.49 4.13
N GLY A 160 -0.36 9.51 3.54
CA GLY A 160 0.09 10.70 4.29
C GLY A 160 1.55 10.68 4.78
N HIS A 161 2.34 9.69 4.39
CA HIS A 161 3.74 9.55 4.83
C HIS A 161 4.73 10.54 4.19
N GLY A 162 4.30 11.37 3.23
CA GLY A 162 5.18 12.29 2.49
C GLY A 162 6.43 11.58 1.93
N GLY A 163 7.58 12.26 1.95
CA GLY A 163 8.86 11.67 1.56
C GLY A 163 9.36 10.55 2.48
N ALA A 164 8.80 10.41 3.69
CA ALA A 164 9.14 9.36 4.63
C ALA A 164 8.46 8.02 4.32
N GLY A 165 7.51 7.98 3.37
CA GLY A 165 6.81 6.74 3.00
C GLY A 165 7.77 5.61 2.64
N PHE A 166 8.92 5.93 2.06
CA PHE A 166 9.94 4.96 1.70
C PHE A 166 10.65 4.28 2.90
N GLN A 167 10.80 4.98 4.02
CA GLN A 167 11.37 4.38 5.25
C GLN A 167 10.29 3.76 6.14
N SER A 168 9.06 4.29 6.13
CA SER A 168 7.98 3.86 7.02
C SER A 168 7.03 2.84 6.41
N SER A 169 7.05 2.61 5.08
CA SER A 169 6.04 1.79 4.39
C SER A 169 5.95 0.37 4.93
N TYR A 170 7.08 -0.25 5.29
CA TYR A 170 7.07 -1.63 5.77
C TYR A 170 6.45 -1.76 7.17
N GLY A 171 6.79 -0.84 8.08
CA GLY A 171 6.20 -0.83 9.44
C GLY A 171 4.70 -0.48 9.41
N THR A 172 4.32 0.47 8.56
CA THR A 172 2.92 0.89 8.40
C THR A 172 2.09 -0.19 7.70
N ALA A 173 2.67 -0.91 6.73
CA ALA A 173 2.07 -2.10 6.13
C ALA A 173 1.81 -3.20 7.16
N LYS A 174 2.78 -3.50 8.04
CA LYS A 174 2.57 -4.44 9.16
C LYS A 174 1.43 -4.01 10.06
N HIS A 175 1.36 -2.72 10.40
CA HIS A 175 0.29 -2.21 11.24
C HIS A 175 -1.10 -2.36 10.61
N VAL A 176 -1.21 -2.17 9.29
CA VAL A 176 -2.46 -2.46 8.56
C VAL A 176 -2.86 -3.92 8.67
N ILE A 177 -1.90 -4.85 8.56
CA ILE A 177 -2.14 -6.29 8.72
C ILE A 177 -2.62 -6.58 10.15
N GLU A 178 -1.97 -6.04 11.18
CA GLU A 178 -2.39 -6.19 12.58
C GLU A 178 -3.81 -5.68 12.83
N ILE A 179 -4.18 -4.54 12.22
CA ILE A 179 -5.53 -3.98 12.29
C ILE A 179 -6.53 -4.94 11.63
N MET A 180 -6.21 -5.47 10.45
CA MET A 180 -7.07 -6.42 9.74
C MET A 180 -7.26 -7.72 10.55
N GLU A 181 -6.21 -8.20 11.21
CA GLU A 181 -6.25 -9.38 12.07
C GLU A 181 -7.04 -9.15 13.35
N SER A 182 -6.96 -7.95 13.93
CA SER A 182 -7.68 -7.58 15.15
C SER A 182 -9.17 -7.35 14.89
N ASN A 183 -9.51 -6.88 13.69
CA ASN A 183 -10.89 -6.63 13.27
C ASN A 183 -11.48 -7.85 12.55
N LYS A 184 -11.38 -9.06 13.14
CA LYS A 184 -11.98 -10.30 12.62
C LYS A 184 -13.50 -10.16 12.42
N CYS A 185 -13.89 -9.52 11.32
CA CYS A 185 -15.19 -9.65 10.68
C CYS A 185 -15.18 -10.94 9.87
#